data_AF-A0A931R393-F1
#
_entry.id   AF-A0A931R393-F1
#
_cell.length_a   1.000
_cell.length_b   1.000
_cell.length_c   1.000
_cell.angle_alpha   90.00
_cell.angle_beta   90.00
_cell.angle_gamma   90.00
#
_symmetry.space_group_name_H-M   'P 1'
#
loop_
_entity.id
_entity.type
_entity.pdbx_description
1 polymer ?
#
loop_
_entity_poly.entity_id
_entity_poly.type
_entity_poly.pdbx_seq_one_letter_code
_entity_poly.pdbx_strand_id
1 'polypeptide(L)'
;MSVAANPGRASSVILLRETQPRGFEVLLRRCPGGMHGFPCGAVYKSDYAPDVLRRCRGLSGETARKILGAHLAPPEALGYWIAAIRTLFEEAGVLFAVKGKNQPITLDADRDVGLLEKRAALRAGSLSFQCFLESENLFCDAAQLAYFSHWQTPAESSRSFDMRFFLAAMPDDQTPLAAAAEVDHSLWLAPDLALFT
;
A
#
# COMPACT_ATOMS: atom_id res chain seq x y z
N MET A 1 29.03 22.41 -5.26
CA MET A 1 28.37 21.24 -5.85
C MET A 1 27.31 20.78 -4.85
N SER A 2 26.03 20.99 -5.13
CA SER A 2 24.95 20.54 -4.26
C SER A 2 24.87 19.03 -4.36
N VAL A 3 25.06 18.32 -3.24
CA VAL A 3 24.81 16.88 -3.17
C VAL A 3 23.30 16.72 -3.27
N ALA A 4 22.81 16.15 -4.37
CA ALA A 4 21.40 15.86 -4.54
C ALA A 4 20.91 15.00 -3.36
N ALA A 5 19.86 15.45 -2.68
CA ALA A 5 19.22 14.67 -1.62
C ALA A 5 18.68 13.38 -2.24
N ASN A 6 19.04 12.23 -1.63
CA ASN A 6 18.55 10.94 -2.08
C ASN A 6 17.02 10.91 -1.99
N PRO A 7 16.28 10.68 -3.08
CA PRO A 7 14.82 10.69 -3.05
C PRO A 7 14.25 9.72 -2.01
N GLY A 8 13.20 10.16 -1.33
CA GLY A 8 12.46 9.29 -0.42
C GLY A 8 11.84 8.13 -1.20
N ARG A 9 12.20 6.89 -0.84
CA ARG A 9 11.62 5.67 -1.43
C ARG A 9 10.16 5.56 -0.98
N ALA A 10 9.24 5.34 -1.92
CA ALA A 10 7.82 5.23 -1.65
C ALA A 10 7.17 4.12 -2.47
N SER A 11 6.06 3.60 -1.94
CA SER A 11 5.17 2.68 -2.65
C SER A 11 3.76 3.23 -2.68
N SER A 12 3.06 2.99 -3.79
CA SER A 12 1.67 3.38 -3.98
C SER A 12 0.86 2.25 -4.61
N VAL A 13 -0.40 2.12 -4.20
CA VAL A 13 -1.32 1.11 -4.75
C VAL A 13 -2.46 1.79 -5.50
N ILE A 14 -2.60 1.44 -6.77
CA ILE A 14 -3.75 1.76 -7.61
C ILE A 14 -4.73 0.60 -7.47
N LEU A 15 -5.74 0.78 -6.62
CA LEU A 15 -6.77 -0.22 -6.38
C LEU A 15 -7.85 -0.11 -7.45
N LEU A 16 -8.18 -1.24 -8.08
CA LEU A 16 -9.11 -1.34 -9.20
C LEU A 16 -10.38 -2.07 -8.77
N ARG A 17 -11.55 -1.60 -9.21
CA ARG A 17 -12.78 -2.40 -9.17
C ARG A 17 -13.46 -2.42 -10.53
N GLU A 18 -14.06 -3.53 -10.89
CA GLU A 18 -14.83 -3.63 -12.13
C GLU A 18 -16.14 -2.84 -12.03
N THR A 19 -16.58 -2.28 -13.15
CA THR A 19 -17.89 -1.64 -13.28
C THR A 19 -18.68 -2.23 -14.43
N GLN A 20 -20.00 -2.34 -14.24
CA GLN A 20 -20.92 -2.80 -15.28
C GLN A 20 -21.41 -1.62 -16.13
N PRO A 21 -21.64 -1.80 -17.45
CA PRO A 21 -21.59 -3.06 -18.21
C PRO A 21 -20.18 -3.48 -18.69
N ARG A 22 -19.23 -2.54 -18.81
CA ARG A 22 -17.78 -2.78 -19.01
C ARG A 22 -17.01 -1.55 -18.53
N GLY A 23 -15.97 -1.76 -17.73
CA GLY A 23 -15.12 -0.67 -17.25
C GLY A 23 -14.42 -1.03 -15.94
N PHE A 24 -13.63 -0.11 -15.45
CA PHE A 24 -13.09 -0.17 -14.09
C PHE A 24 -13.02 1.23 -13.50
N GLU A 25 -13.00 1.29 -12.19
CA GLU A 25 -12.74 2.51 -11.43
C GLU A 25 -11.46 2.33 -10.61
N VAL A 26 -10.83 3.45 -10.30
CA VAL A 26 -9.68 3.52 -9.42
C VAL A 26 -10.06 4.19 -8.10
N LEU A 27 -9.53 3.68 -6.99
CA LEU A 27 -9.70 4.31 -5.69
C LEU A 27 -8.75 5.51 -5.57
N LEU A 28 -9.34 6.69 -5.39
CA LEU A 28 -8.63 7.91 -5.01
C LEU A 28 -9.02 8.31 -3.61
N ARG A 29 -8.08 8.89 -2.87
CA ARG A 29 -8.35 9.56 -1.61
C ARG A 29 -7.93 11.02 -1.71
N ARG A 30 -8.41 11.88 -0.82
CA ARG A 30 -7.99 13.30 -0.78
C ARG A 30 -6.81 13.54 0.17
N CYS A 31 -5.86 14.35 -0.30
CA CYS A 31 -4.53 14.56 0.25
C CYS A 31 -4.55 15.78 1.15
N PRO A 32 -3.60 15.91 2.08
CA PRO A 32 -3.25 17.22 2.61
C PRO A 32 -3.01 18.19 1.44
N GLY A 33 -3.71 19.32 1.44
CA GLY A 33 -3.70 20.29 0.33
C GLY A 33 -4.84 20.13 -0.67
N GLY A 34 -5.78 19.20 -0.46
CA GLY A 34 -7.04 19.10 -1.21
C GLY A 34 -6.94 18.36 -2.56
N MET A 35 -5.75 17.90 -2.95
CA MET A 35 -5.54 17.10 -4.16
C MET A 35 -6.06 15.66 -4.00
N HIS A 36 -6.31 14.95 -5.09
CA HIS A 36 -6.55 13.52 -5.05
C HIS A 36 -5.28 12.73 -5.36
N GLY A 37 -5.19 11.53 -4.81
CA GLY A 37 -4.05 10.65 -4.99
C GLY A 37 -4.36 9.23 -4.57
N PHE A 38 -3.56 8.29 -5.04
CA PHE A 38 -3.63 6.90 -4.62
C PHE A 38 -3.08 6.75 -3.18
N PRO A 39 -3.51 5.72 -2.43
CA PRO A 39 -2.84 5.31 -1.21
C PRO A 39 -1.33 5.18 -1.45
N CYS A 40 -0.53 5.90 -0.68
CA CYS A 40 0.93 5.97 -0.87
C CYS A 40 1.66 6.31 0.43
N GLY A 41 2.88 5.82 0.55
CA GLY A 41 3.66 5.92 1.77
C GLY A 41 5.12 5.58 1.56
N ALA A 42 5.97 6.03 2.49
CA ALA A 42 7.39 5.76 2.45
C ALA A 42 7.69 4.28 2.70
N VAL A 43 8.77 3.79 2.10
CA VAL A 43 9.35 2.47 2.38
C VAL A 43 10.35 2.62 3.52
N TYR A 44 10.10 1.94 4.63
CA TYR A 44 10.95 1.99 5.83
C TYR A 44 11.79 0.72 5.97
N LYS A 45 12.87 0.80 6.75
CA LYS A 45 13.69 -0.36 7.11
C LYS A 45 12.87 -1.48 7.78
N SER A 46 11.82 -1.12 8.50
CA SER A 46 10.90 -2.06 9.13
C SER A 46 10.10 -2.88 8.11
N ASP A 47 9.86 -2.37 6.90
CA ASP A 47 9.10 -3.08 5.86
C ASP A 47 9.86 -4.29 5.29
N TYR A 48 11.17 -4.33 5.49
CA TYR A 48 12.03 -5.45 5.10
C TYR A 48 12.83 -6.02 6.29
N ALA A 49 12.33 -5.81 7.51
CA ALA A 49 12.84 -6.51 8.68
C ALA A 49 12.55 -8.02 8.56
N PRO A 50 13.46 -8.91 9.01
CA PRO A 50 13.28 -10.35 8.87
C PRO A 50 11.94 -10.88 9.41
N ASP A 51 11.45 -10.32 10.53
CA ASP A 51 10.20 -10.74 11.16
C ASP A 51 8.96 -10.43 10.30
N VAL A 52 8.97 -9.28 9.63
CA VAL A 52 7.91 -8.89 8.70
C VAL A 52 7.99 -9.74 7.43
N LEU A 53 9.19 -9.96 6.89
CA LEU A 53 9.37 -10.77 5.69
C LEU A 53 9.01 -12.24 5.90
N ARG A 54 9.22 -12.79 7.11
CA ARG A 54 8.73 -14.13 7.48
C ARG A 54 7.21 -14.25 7.44
N ARG A 55 6.51 -13.12 7.51
CA ARG A 55 5.06 -13.00 7.36
C ARG A 55 4.64 -12.59 5.96
N CYS A 56 5.50 -12.69 4.95
CA CYS A 56 5.15 -12.46 3.56
C CYS A 56 4.95 -13.79 2.82
N ARG A 57 3.94 -13.86 1.95
CA ARG A 57 3.66 -14.99 1.05
C ARG A 57 3.46 -14.49 -0.38
N GLY A 58 3.46 -15.41 -1.33
CA GLY A 58 3.14 -15.12 -2.73
C GLY A 58 4.28 -14.54 -3.57
N LEU A 59 5.30 -13.93 -2.95
CA LEU A 59 6.45 -13.38 -3.64
C LEU A 59 7.74 -13.59 -2.84
N SER A 60 8.80 -14.05 -3.52
CA SER A 60 10.14 -14.10 -2.92
C SER A 60 10.89 -12.79 -3.12
N GLY A 61 11.82 -12.46 -2.22
CA GLY A 61 12.69 -11.29 -2.41
C GLY A 61 13.53 -11.36 -3.68
N GLU A 62 13.92 -12.56 -4.12
CA GLU A 62 14.64 -12.74 -5.39
C GLU A 62 13.76 -12.40 -6.60
N THR A 63 12.50 -12.83 -6.57
CA THR A 63 11.52 -12.46 -7.61
C THR A 63 11.26 -10.96 -7.60
N ALA A 64 11.05 -10.37 -6.42
CA ALA A 64 10.87 -8.93 -6.26
C ALA A 64 12.07 -8.14 -6.83
N ARG A 65 13.30 -8.59 -6.54
CA ARG A 65 14.52 -7.98 -7.09
C ARG A 65 14.60 -8.08 -8.61
N LYS A 66 14.22 -9.22 -9.20
CA LYS A 66 14.17 -9.36 -10.66
C LYS A 66 13.21 -8.37 -11.31
N ILE A 67 12.11 -8.02 -10.63
CA ILE A 67 11.12 -7.06 -11.11
C ILE A 67 11.60 -5.62 -10.94
N LEU A 68 12.11 -5.25 -9.75
CA LEU A 68 12.47 -3.85 -9.45
C LEU A 68 13.88 -3.46 -9.91
N GLY A 69 14.77 -4.44 -10.07
CA GLY A 69 16.14 -4.26 -10.54
C GLY A 69 17.21 -4.77 -9.57
N ALA A 70 18.34 -5.19 -10.13
CA ALA A 70 19.44 -5.84 -9.40
C ALA A 70 20.19 -4.93 -8.39
N HIS A 71 19.93 -3.62 -8.42
CA HIS A 71 20.52 -2.65 -7.50
C HIS A 71 19.95 -2.74 -6.08
N LEU A 72 18.79 -3.39 -5.91
CA LEU A 72 18.19 -3.64 -4.60
C LEU A 72 18.61 -5.01 -4.07
N ALA A 73 18.87 -5.10 -2.77
CA ALA A 73 18.97 -6.39 -2.10
C ALA A 73 17.60 -7.10 -2.11
N PRO A 74 17.54 -8.45 -2.15
CA PRO A 74 16.27 -9.18 -2.18
C PRO A 74 15.28 -8.79 -1.05
N PRO A 75 15.70 -8.60 0.22
CA PRO A 75 14.82 -8.12 1.27
C PRO A 75 14.26 -6.72 0.99
N GLU A 76 15.12 -5.79 0.56
CA GLU A 76 14.71 -4.41 0.24
C GLU A 76 13.69 -4.37 -0.91
N ALA A 77 13.91 -5.20 -1.94
CA ALA A 77 12.99 -5.29 -3.06
C ALA A 77 11.60 -5.78 -2.62
N LEU A 78 11.54 -6.81 -1.76
CA LEU A 78 10.28 -7.28 -1.19
C LEU A 78 9.62 -6.24 -0.27
N GLY A 79 10.43 -5.42 0.41
CA GLY A 79 9.97 -4.34 1.27
C GLY A 79 9.06 -3.33 0.56
N TYR A 80 9.18 -3.14 -0.76
CA TYR A 80 8.25 -2.30 -1.53
C TYR A 80 6.83 -2.88 -1.57
N TRP A 81 6.68 -4.21 -1.72
CA TRP A 81 5.35 -4.86 -1.64
C TRP A 81 4.77 -4.75 -0.23
N ILE A 82 5.60 -4.93 0.80
CA ILE A 82 5.17 -4.79 2.19
C ILE A 82 4.71 -3.37 2.48
N ALA A 83 5.49 -2.36 2.08
CA ALA A 83 5.13 -0.97 2.23
C ALA A 83 3.82 -0.63 1.50
N ALA A 84 3.63 -1.15 0.28
CA ALA A 84 2.41 -0.99 -0.49
C ALA A 84 1.18 -1.55 0.26
N ILE A 85 1.28 -2.77 0.80
CA ILE A 85 0.20 -3.41 1.57
C ILE A 85 -0.07 -2.65 2.87
N ARG A 86 0.97 -2.30 3.63
CA ARG A 86 0.87 -1.55 4.89
C ARG A 86 0.15 -0.23 4.69
N THR A 87 0.61 0.55 3.71
CA THR A 87 0.06 1.87 3.45
C THR A 87 -1.36 1.80 2.89
N LEU A 88 -1.69 0.81 2.05
CA LEU A 88 -3.07 0.61 1.62
C LEU A 88 -4.00 0.38 2.82
N PHE A 89 -3.56 -0.41 3.81
CA PHE A 89 -4.33 -0.62 5.02
C PHE A 89 -4.42 0.66 5.87
N GLU A 90 -3.31 1.35 6.09
CA GLU A 90 -3.27 2.61 6.84
C GLU A 90 -4.23 3.66 6.26
N GLU A 91 -4.22 3.84 4.94
CA GLU A 91 -4.94 4.95 4.28
C GLU A 91 -6.35 4.57 3.82
N ALA A 92 -6.57 3.34 3.36
CA ALA A 92 -7.84 2.90 2.77
C ALA A 92 -8.56 1.80 3.57
N GLY A 93 -7.93 1.22 4.59
CA GLY A 93 -8.49 0.12 5.38
C GLY A 93 -8.55 -1.22 4.64
N VAL A 94 -8.03 -1.29 3.42
CA VAL A 94 -7.94 -2.52 2.62
C VAL A 94 -6.62 -3.22 2.90
N LEU A 95 -6.65 -4.51 3.22
CA LEU A 95 -5.45 -5.28 3.53
C LEU A 95 -5.39 -6.56 2.71
N PHE A 96 -4.32 -6.70 1.93
CA PHE A 96 -3.98 -7.96 1.26
C PHE A 96 -3.16 -8.85 2.19
N ALA A 97 -3.87 -9.67 2.95
CA ALA A 97 -3.27 -10.64 3.84
C ALA A 97 -4.12 -11.91 3.94
N VAL A 98 -3.48 -12.96 4.45
CA VAL A 98 -4.10 -14.25 4.76
C VAL A 98 -3.76 -14.62 6.19
N LYS A 99 -4.61 -15.41 6.84
CA LYS A 99 -4.32 -16.02 8.13
C LYS A 99 -3.31 -17.17 7.99
N GLY A 100 -2.91 -17.76 9.12
CA GLY A 100 -2.19 -19.03 9.14
C GLY A 100 -2.83 -20.07 8.20
N LYS A 101 -2.02 -20.87 7.50
CA LYS A 101 -2.45 -21.88 6.51
C LYS A 101 -3.18 -21.31 5.27
N ASN A 102 -2.85 -20.09 4.83
CA ASN A 102 -3.43 -19.41 3.65
C ASN A 102 -4.96 -19.25 3.69
N GLN A 103 -5.53 -19.12 4.89
CA GLN A 103 -6.96 -18.86 5.00
C GLN A 103 -7.26 -17.41 4.63
N PRO A 104 -8.34 -17.15 3.87
CA PRO A 104 -8.76 -15.80 3.55
C PRO A 104 -9.10 -15.03 4.83
N ILE A 105 -8.99 -13.70 4.75
CA ILE A 105 -9.47 -12.79 5.78
C ILE A 105 -10.68 -12.06 5.24
N THR A 106 -11.66 -11.85 6.10
CA THR A 106 -12.75 -10.92 5.82
C THR A 106 -12.56 -9.75 6.75
N LEU A 107 -12.43 -8.56 6.18
CA LEU A 107 -12.27 -7.32 6.91
C LEU A 107 -13.41 -6.40 6.53
N ASP A 108 -14.28 -6.14 7.49
CA ASP A 108 -15.19 -5.01 7.41
C ASP A 108 -14.63 -3.92 8.30
N ALA A 109 -13.74 -3.09 7.75
CA ALA A 109 -13.01 -2.09 8.51
C ALA A 109 -13.96 -1.13 9.21
N ASP A 110 -15.15 -0.85 8.68
CA ASP A 110 -16.12 0.03 9.34
C ASP A 110 -16.89 -0.67 10.49
N ARG A 111 -16.86 -2.00 10.56
CA ARG A 111 -17.61 -2.78 11.57
C ARG A 111 -16.72 -3.46 12.62
N ASP A 112 -15.43 -3.62 12.36
CA ASP A 112 -14.47 -4.18 13.32
C ASP A 112 -13.75 -3.07 14.09
N VAL A 113 -14.31 -2.72 15.25
CA VAL A 113 -13.77 -1.68 16.15
C VAL A 113 -12.31 -1.97 16.54
N GLY A 114 -11.96 -3.23 16.79
CA GLY A 114 -10.59 -3.60 17.18
C GLY A 114 -9.60 -3.38 16.04
N LEU A 115 -10.01 -3.66 14.81
CA LEU A 115 -9.20 -3.42 13.62
C LEU A 115 -9.02 -1.92 13.35
N LEU A 116 -10.07 -1.11 13.55
CA LEU A 116 -10.00 0.36 13.42
C LEU A 116 -9.02 0.98 14.41
N GLU A 117 -9.06 0.55 15.67
CA GLU A 117 -8.12 1.02 16.70
C GLU A 117 -6.68 0.66 16.36
N LYS A 118 -6.43 -0.57 15.91
CA LYS A 118 -5.09 -1.01 15.48
C LYS A 118 -4.60 -0.24 14.27
N ARG A 119 -5.48 0.04 13.30
CA ARG A 119 -5.15 0.90 12.14
C ARG A 119 -4.80 2.31 12.59
N ALA A 120 -5.60 2.91 13.46
CA ALA A 120 -5.31 4.24 14.01
C ALA A 120 -3.96 4.27 14.75
N ALA A 121 -3.65 3.22 15.52
CA ALA A 121 -2.37 3.07 16.18
C ALA A 121 -1.19 2.90 15.20
N LEU A 122 -1.37 2.21 14.07
CA LEU A 122 -0.38 2.14 12.99
C LEU A 122 -0.12 3.52 12.39
N ARG A 123 -1.18 4.27 12.04
CA ARG A 123 -1.06 5.63 11.50
C ARG A 123 -0.38 6.59 12.47
N ALA A 124 -0.68 6.46 13.76
CA ALA A 124 -0.05 7.24 14.82
C ALA A 124 1.38 6.80 15.14
N GLY A 125 1.85 5.67 14.58
CA GLY A 125 3.16 5.09 14.86
C GLY A 125 3.31 4.47 16.26
N SER A 126 2.21 4.33 17.01
CA SER A 126 2.21 3.72 18.35
C SER A 126 2.12 2.19 18.30
N LEU A 127 1.70 1.63 17.17
CA LEU A 127 1.78 0.20 16.85
C LEU A 127 2.67 0.01 15.62
N SER A 128 3.56 -0.99 15.64
CA SER A 128 4.34 -1.34 14.45
C SER A 128 3.56 -2.31 13.55
N PHE A 129 3.81 -2.27 12.24
CA PHE A 129 3.16 -3.20 11.30
C PHE A 129 3.51 -4.67 11.60
N GLN A 130 4.73 -4.94 12.06
CA GLN A 130 5.09 -6.26 12.56
C GLN A 130 4.18 -6.70 13.71
N CYS A 131 4.06 -5.89 14.76
CA CYS A 131 3.24 -6.20 15.93
C CYS A 131 1.77 -6.38 15.57
N PHE A 132 1.27 -5.57 14.62
CA PHE A 132 -0.07 -5.72 14.07
C PHE A 132 -0.25 -7.12 13.44
N LEU A 133 0.60 -7.48 12.46
CA LEU A 133 0.55 -8.78 11.79
C LEU A 133 0.69 -9.96 12.76
N GLU A 134 1.53 -9.82 13.78
CA GLU A 134 1.71 -10.83 14.83
C GLU A 134 0.45 -10.99 15.68
N SER A 135 -0.12 -9.88 16.16
CA SER A 135 -1.30 -9.89 17.02
C SER A 135 -2.53 -10.48 16.35
N GLU A 136 -2.65 -10.31 15.03
CA GLU A 136 -3.77 -10.80 14.22
C GLU A 136 -3.47 -12.16 13.54
N ASN A 137 -2.27 -12.71 13.75
CA ASN A 137 -1.78 -13.91 13.07
C ASN A 137 -1.92 -13.83 11.53
N LEU A 138 -1.54 -12.69 10.97
CA LEU A 138 -1.64 -12.36 9.56
C LEU A 138 -0.31 -12.53 8.84
N PHE A 139 -0.44 -12.77 7.53
CA PHE A 139 0.64 -12.87 6.57
C PHE A 139 0.28 -12.03 5.34
N CYS A 140 1.10 -11.07 4.96
CA CYS A 140 0.93 -10.29 3.73
C CYS A 140 0.91 -11.22 2.51
N ASP A 141 -0.08 -11.05 1.63
CA ASP A 141 -0.17 -11.78 0.37
C ASP A 141 0.32 -10.89 -0.78
N ALA A 142 1.63 -10.93 -1.04
CA ALA A 142 2.25 -10.10 -2.07
C ALA A 142 1.88 -10.53 -3.50
N ALA A 143 1.29 -11.71 -3.69
CA ALA A 143 0.82 -12.15 -5.01
C ALA A 143 -0.39 -11.36 -5.51
N GLN A 144 -1.11 -10.67 -4.62
CA GLN A 144 -2.26 -9.82 -4.97
C GLN A 144 -1.84 -8.49 -5.62
N LEU A 145 -0.56 -8.11 -5.53
CA LEU A 145 -0.03 -6.86 -6.07
C LEU A 145 0.82 -7.12 -7.31
N ALA A 146 0.40 -6.55 -8.43
CA ALA A 146 1.18 -6.50 -9.67
C ALA A 146 2.00 -5.21 -9.73
N TYR A 147 3.31 -5.31 -9.98
CA TYR A 147 4.12 -4.12 -10.23
C TYR A 147 3.72 -3.45 -11.55
N PHE A 148 3.54 -2.13 -11.53
CA PHE A 148 3.03 -1.38 -12.67
C PHE A 148 4.07 -0.39 -13.24
N SER A 149 4.57 0.51 -12.40
CA SER A 149 5.44 1.58 -12.88
C SER A 149 6.36 2.12 -11.80
N HIS A 150 7.34 2.92 -12.23
CA HIS A 150 8.30 3.60 -11.37
C HIS A 150 8.47 5.03 -11.85
N TRP A 151 8.30 5.98 -10.93
CA TRP A 151 8.49 7.38 -11.20
C TRP A 151 9.48 7.99 -10.21
N GLN A 152 10.55 8.58 -10.75
CA GLN A 152 11.49 9.40 -10.00
C GLN A 152 11.26 10.87 -10.33
N THR A 153 11.11 11.69 -9.30
CA THR A 153 11.13 13.15 -9.48
C THR A 153 12.54 13.58 -9.90
N PRO A 154 12.68 14.51 -10.85
CA PRO A 154 13.99 15.07 -11.21
C PRO A 154 14.74 15.61 -9.98
N ALA A 155 16.07 15.45 -9.98
CA ALA A 155 16.94 15.78 -8.83
C ALA A 155 16.95 17.26 -8.44
N GLU A 156 16.47 18.14 -9.31
CA GLU A 156 16.41 19.60 -9.10
C GLU A 156 15.21 20.03 -8.24
N SER A 157 14.28 19.12 -7.93
CA SER A 157 13.14 19.38 -7.06
C SER A 157 13.53 19.37 -5.58
N SER A 158 13.01 20.33 -4.80
CA SER A 158 13.17 20.40 -3.34
C SER A 158 12.54 19.22 -2.59
N ARG A 159 11.62 18.49 -3.23
CA ARG A 159 11.12 17.19 -2.81
C ARG A 159 11.31 16.19 -3.93
N SER A 160 12.27 15.29 -3.77
CA SER A 160 12.51 14.18 -4.68
C SER A 160 11.89 12.89 -4.12
N PHE A 161 11.09 12.21 -4.94
CA PHE A 161 10.48 10.91 -4.60
C PHE A 161 10.93 9.84 -5.60
N ASP A 162 11.18 8.63 -5.09
CA ASP A 162 11.36 7.39 -5.88
C ASP A 162 10.15 6.51 -5.59
N MET A 163 9.12 6.66 -6.42
CA MET A 163 7.81 6.05 -6.18
C MET A 163 7.61 4.84 -7.08
N ARG A 164 7.28 3.69 -6.46
CA ARG A 164 6.85 2.47 -7.16
C ARG A 164 5.34 2.32 -7.06
N PHE A 165 4.70 2.05 -8.20
CA PHE A 165 3.27 1.84 -8.28
C PHE A 165 2.95 0.36 -8.45
N PHE A 166 1.94 -0.09 -7.72
CA PHE A 166 1.39 -1.43 -7.78
C PHE A 166 -0.09 -1.35 -8.15
N LEU A 167 -0.56 -2.32 -8.92
CA LEU A 167 -1.98 -2.54 -9.19
C LEU A 167 -2.48 -3.68 -8.31
N ALA A 168 -3.71 -3.55 -7.83
CA ALA A 168 -4.41 -4.64 -7.15
C ALA A 168 -5.91 -4.57 -7.45
N ALA A 169 -6.57 -5.72 -7.51
CA ALA A 169 -8.03 -5.79 -7.59
C ALA A 169 -8.63 -5.64 -6.18
N MET A 170 -9.71 -4.87 -6.07
CA MET A 170 -10.47 -4.72 -4.83
C MET A 170 -11.02 -6.09 -4.39
N PRO A 171 -10.74 -6.55 -3.17
CA PRO A 171 -11.37 -7.76 -2.64
C PRO A 171 -12.87 -7.58 -2.49
N ASP A 172 -13.66 -8.58 -2.92
CA ASP A 172 -15.13 -8.55 -2.86
C ASP A 172 -15.66 -8.51 -1.42
N ASP A 173 -14.86 -8.95 -0.45
CA ASP A 173 -15.23 -9.10 0.96
C ASP A 173 -14.67 -8.00 1.87
N GLN A 174 -14.11 -6.95 1.27
CA GLN A 174 -13.65 -5.75 1.99
C GLN A 174 -14.38 -4.52 1.46
N THR A 175 -14.52 -3.52 2.31
CA THR A 175 -15.00 -2.19 1.92
C THR A 175 -13.93 -1.18 2.29
N PRO A 176 -13.45 -0.33 1.35
CA PRO A 176 -12.53 0.74 1.71
C PRO A 176 -13.26 1.71 2.63
N LEU A 177 -12.53 2.32 3.56
CA LEU A 177 -13.10 3.22 4.56
C LEU A 177 -13.94 4.32 3.91
N ALA A 178 -15.21 4.40 4.33
CA ALA A 178 -16.09 5.51 3.99
C ALA A 178 -15.75 6.68 4.91
N ALA A 179 -15.08 7.72 4.37
CA ALA A 179 -14.85 9.01 5.02
C ALA A 179 -14.76 8.93 6.57
N ALA A 180 -13.73 8.26 7.09
CA ALA A 180 -13.45 8.33 8.53
C ALA A 180 -13.17 9.79 8.91
N ALA A 181 -13.35 10.18 10.18
CA ALA A 181 -13.13 11.56 10.64
C ALA A 181 -11.72 12.14 10.33
N GLU A 182 -10.77 11.29 9.93
CA GLU A 182 -9.40 11.60 9.54
C GLU A 182 -9.09 11.34 8.04
N VAL A 183 -10.05 10.83 7.27
CA VAL A 183 -9.92 10.53 5.83
C VAL A 183 -10.90 11.43 5.10
N ASP A 184 -10.36 12.54 4.59
CA ASP A 184 -11.04 13.40 3.64
C ASP A 184 -11.37 12.51 2.41
N HIS A 185 -12.66 12.21 2.24
CA HIS A 185 -13.32 11.49 1.12
C HIS A 185 -12.45 10.54 0.26
N SER A 186 -12.66 9.24 0.41
CA SER A 186 -12.31 8.24 -0.62
C SER A 186 -13.37 8.22 -1.71
N LEU A 187 -12.96 8.16 -2.98
CA LEU A 187 -13.84 8.16 -4.13
C LEU A 187 -13.35 7.19 -5.19
N TRP A 188 -14.31 6.52 -5.82
CA TRP A 188 -14.07 5.67 -6.97
C TRP A 188 -14.40 6.47 -8.22
N LEU A 189 -13.46 6.54 -9.16
CA LEU A 189 -13.66 7.21 -10.43
C LEU A 189 -13.17 6.36 -11.59
N ALA A 190 -13.86 6.49 -12.72
CA ALA A 190 -13.33 6.01 -13.98
C ALA A 190 -12.00 6.72 -14.29
N PRO A 191 -11.00 6.05 -14.87
CA PRO A 191 -9.68 6.61 -15.11
C PRO A 191 -9.69 7.94 -15.88
N ASP A 192 -10.60 8.09 -16.85
CA ASP A 192 -10.76 9.31 -17.64
C ASP A 192 -11.21 10.50 -16.79
N LEU A 193 -12.03 10.28 -15.77
CA LEU A 193 -12.42 11.32 -14.81
C LEU A 193 -11.32 11.63 -13.80
N ALA A 194 -10.58 10.60 -13.37
CA ALA A 194 -9.48 10.72 -12.42
C ALA A 194 -8.33 11.62 -12.92
N LEU A 195 -8.20 11.82 -14.24
CA LEU A 195 -7.18 12.71 -14.82
C LEU A 195 -7.43 14.20 -14.52
N PHE A 196 -8.63 14.57 -14.07
CA PHE A 196 -9.04 15.96 -13.86
C PHE A 196 -9.29 16.33 -12.39
N THR A 197 -8.94 15.44 -11.45
CA THR A 197 -9.20 15.59 -10.00
C THR A 197 -8.06 16.17 -9.18
#